data_AF-A0A198A5P5-F1
#
_entry.id   AF-A0A198A5P5-F1
#
_cell.length_a   1.000
_cell.length_b   1.000
_cell.length_c   1.000
_cell.angle_alpha   90.00
_cell.angle_beta   90.00
_cell.angle_gamma   90.00
#
_symmetry.space_group_name_H-M   'P 1'
#
loop_
_entity.id
_entity.type
_entity.pdbx_description
1 polymer ?
#
loop_
_entity_poly.entity_id
_entity_poly.type
_entity_poly.pdbx_seq_one_letter_code
_entity_poly.pdbx_strand_id
1 'polypeptide(L)'
;METTDKIFGTDQFIGETAYWDKGFGKQLVTSMRDYLKSDHKADRVIMDPQQWNIRAINCYERCGFTKVKELPVRELHVHLPNPHRGDDHDLRSKLILRDHSTRKLINFYL
;
A
#
# COMPACT_ATOMS: atom_id res chain seq x y z
N MET A 1 -28.40 12.41 1.45
CA MET A 1 -27.11 12.95 1.93
C MET A 1 -26.03 12.11 1.30
N GLU A 2 -25.11 12.70 0.55
CA GLU A 2 -23.90 11.98 0.12
C GLU A 2 -23.04 11.71 1.35
N THR A 3 -22.81 10.44 1.64
CA THR A 3 -21.81 10.04 2.63
C THR A 3 -20.45 10.07 1.94
N THR A 4 -19.58 11.01 2.35
CA THR A 4 -18.19 11.01 1.89
C THR A 4 -17.48 9.80 2.48
N ASP A 5 -17.00 8.90 1.62
CA ASP A 5 -16.23 7.73 2.04
C ASP A 5 -14.94 8.16 2.76
N LYS A 6 -14.68 7.56 3.92
CA LYS A 6 -13.44 7.79 4.66
C LYS A 6 -12.36 6.80 4.23
N ILE A 7 -11.52 7.23 3.30
CA ILE A 7 -10.46 6.41 2.70
C ILE A 7 -9.10 6.79 3.28
N PHE A 8 -8.31 5.79 3.66
CA PHE A 8 -6.95 5.99 4.15
C PHE A 8 -5.93 5.29 3.24
N GLY A 9 -4.89 6.02 2.85
CA GLY A 9 -3.66 5.45 2.31
C GLY A 9 -2.66 5.15 3.43
N THR A 10 -1.90 4.06 3.33
CA THR A 10 -0.90 3.72 4.35
C THR A 10 0.43 3.30 3.74
N ASP A 11 1.51 3.88 4.25
CA ASP A 11 2.89 3.47 3.99
C ASP A 11 3.50 2.89 5.27
N GLN A 12 3.98 1.65 5.20
CA GLN A 12 4.50 0.93 6.36
C GLN A 12 5.85 0.29 6.03
N PHE A 13 6.84 0.52 6.91
CA PHE A 13 8.21 0.07 6.70
C PHE A 13 8.74 -0.67 7.92
N ILE A 14 9.53 -1.71 7.67
CA ILE A 14 10.39 -2.35 8.67
C ILE A 14 11.83 -2.10 8.22
N GLY A 15 12.49 -1.11 8.84
CA GLY A 15 13.85 -0.73 8.45
C GLY A 15 14.92 -1.75 8.87
N GLU A 16 14.74 -2.36 10.04
CA GLU A 16 15.69 -3.34 10.56
C GLU A 16 15.45 -4.72 9.94
N THR A 17 16.41 -5.14 9.10
CA THR A 17 16.36 -6.38 8.33
C THR A 17 16.29 -7.62 9.21
N ALA A 18 16.82 -7.57 10.44
CA ALA A 18 16.72 -8.67 11.39
C ALA A 18 15.27 -9.02 11.78
N TYR A 19 14.31 -8.13 11.53
CA TYR A 19 12.88 -8.36 11.77
C TYR A 19 12.10 -8.80 10.52
N TRP A 20 12.77 -8.97 9.39
CA TRP A 20 12.13 -9.46 8.18
C TRP A 20 11.79 -10.93 8.29
N ASP A 21 10.74 -11.36 7.58
CA ASP A 21 10.31 -12.76 7.45
C ASP A 21 9.97 -13.49 8.78
N LYS A 22 9.86 -12.75 9.88
CA LYS A 22 9.44 -13.22 11.22
C LYS A 22 7.95 -12.98 11.52
N GLY A 23 7.17 -12.59 10.53
CA GLY A 23 5.73 -12.33 10.68
C GLY A 23 5.37 -10.92 11.20
N PHE A 24 6.35 -10.06 11.51
CA PHE A 24 6.09 -8.69 11.95
C PHE A 24 5.36 -7.84 10.90
N GLY A 25 5.64 -8.05 9.61
CA GLY A 25 4.91 -7.35 8.54
C GLY A 25 3.40 -7.64 8.58
N LYS A 26 3.02 -8.90 8.81
CA LYS A 26 1.61 -9.29 8.95
C LYS A 26 0.97 -8.63 10.16
N GLN A 27 1.66 -8.63 11.30
CA GLN A 27 1.16 -8.00 12.53
C GLN A 27 0.96 -6.49 12.34
N LEU A 28 1.96 -5.80 11.78
CA LEU A 28 1.92 -4.36 11.54
C LEU A 28 0.76 -3.95 10.61
N VAL A 29 0.58 -4.66 9.50
CA VAL A 29 -0.48 -4.38 8.51
C VAL A 29 -1.86 -4.66 9.10
N THR A 30 -2.02 -5.80 9.77
CA THR A 30 -3.30 -6.21 10.37
C THR A 30 -3.72 -5.22 11.45
N SER A 31 -2.82 -4.91 12.40
CA SER A 31 -3.12 -3.99 13.50
C SER A 31 -3.46 -2.59 13.00
N MET A 32 -2.75 -2.08 11.98
CA MET A 32 -3.04 -0.75 11.44
C MET A 32 -4.38 -0.70 10.71
N ARG A 33 -4.68 -1.72 9.88
CA ARG A 33 -5.99 -1.84 9.23
C ARG A 33 -7.11 -1.87 10.27
N ASP A 34 -6.94 -2.66 11.34
CA ASP A 34 -7.96 -2.83 12.37
C ASP A 34 -8.15 -1.55 13.19
N TYR A 35 -7.08 -0.85 13.53
CA TYR A 35 -7.13 0.48 14.15
C TYR A 35 -7.87 1.49 13.27
N LEU A 36 -7.55 1.56 11.97
CA LEU A 36 -8.24 2.48 11.04
C LEU A 36 -9.73 2.16 10.92
N LYS A 37 -10.10 0.88 10.92
CA LYS A 37 -11.52 0.48 10.87
C LYS A 37 -12.25 0.74 12.17
N SER A 38 -11.67 0.36 13.29
CA SER A 38 -12.35 0.37 14.59
C SER A 38 -12.40 1.78 15.19
N ASP A 39 -11.27 2.48 15.24
CA ASP A 39 -11.15 3.81 15.84
C ASP A 39 -11.50 4.91 14.85
N HIS A 40 -11.03 4.79 13.60
CA HIS A 40 -11.22 5.85 12.61
C HIS A 40 -12.43 5.65 11.70
N LYS A 41 -13.15 4.53 11.81
CA LYS A 41 -14.30 4.22 10.94
C LYS A 41 -13.96 4.30 9.46
N ALA A 42 -12.76 3.83 9.09
CA ALA A 42 -12.34 3.77 7.70
C ALA A 42 -13.31 2.90 6.87
N ASP A 43 -13.83 3.44 5.78
CA ASP A 43 -14.62 2.67 4.82
C ASP A 43 -13.70 1.82 3.93
N ARG A 44 -12.48 2.31 3.63
CA ARG A 44 -11.48 1.62 2.80
C ARG A 44 -10.06 1.97 3.27
N VAL A 45 -9.17 0.98 3.20
CA VAL A 45 -7.72 1.14 3.38
C VAL A 45 -7.02 0.76 2.08
N ILE A 46 -6.12 1.63 1.62
CA ILE A 46 -5.41 1.51 0.35
C ILE A 46 -3.90 1.48 0.60
N MET A 47 -3.21 0.64 -0.17
CA MET A 47 -1.74 0.58 -0.22
C MET A 47 -1.29 0.62 -1.67
N ASP A 48 -0.14 1.22 -1.95
CA ASP A 48 0.44 1.35 -3.28
C ASP A 48 1.88 0.82 -3.36
N PRO A 49 2.13 -0.47 -3.05
CA PRO A 49 3.47 -1.05 -3.20
C PRO A 49 4.02 -0.90 -4.61
N GLN A 50 5.34 -0.82 -4.67
CA GLN A 50 6.09 -1.06 -5.89
C GLN A 50 5.84 -2.48 -6.39
N GLN A 51 5.54 -2.65 -7.68
CA GLN A 51 5.17 -3.96 -8.25
C GLN A 51 6.24 -5.04 -8.07
N TRP A 52 7.52 -4.65 -8.04
CA TRP A 52 8.63 -5.56 -7.80
C TRP A 52 8.79 -5.98 -6.33
N ASN A 53 8.12 -5.33 -5.39
CA ASN A 53 8.14 -5.70 -3.98
C ASN A 53 7.18 -6.86 -3.70
N ILE A 54 7.46 -8.00 -4.32
CA ILE A 54 6.65 -9.23 -4.23
C ILE A 54 6.45 -9.66 -2.78
N ARG A 55 7.45 -9.45 -1.93
CA ARG A 55 7.36 -9.76 -0.50
C ARG A 55 6.27 -8.93 0.19
N ALA A 56 6.24 -7.62 -0.03
CA ALA A 56 5.20 -6.75 0.55
C ALA A 56 3.83 -7.11 -0.01
N ILE A 57 3.72 -7.32 -1.34
CA ILE A 57 2.46 -7.71 -1.99
C ILE A 57 1.90 -9.00 -1.37
N ASN A 58 2.72 -10.06 -1.25
CA ASN A 58 2.32 -11.32 -0.61
C ASN A 58 1.90 -11.12 0.86
N CYS A 59 2.56 -10.22 1.59
CA CYS A 59 2.19 -9.87 2.95
C CYS A 59 0.80 -9.23 3.00
N TYR A 60 0.55 -8.25 2.13
CA TYR A 60 -0.72 -7.53 2.06
C TYR A 60 -1.88 -8.45 1.65
N GLU A 61 -1.68 -9.32 0.66
CA GLU A 61 -2.69 -10.31 0.25
C GLU A 61 -3.04 -11.26 1.40
N ARG A 62 -2.05 -11.74 2.16
CA ARG A 62 -2.28 -12.53 3.39
C ARG A 62 -2.98 -11.75 4.50
N CYS A 63 -2.96 -10.42 4.46
CA CYS A 63 -3.68 -9.54 5.36
C CYS A 63 -5.08 -9.15 4.83
N GLY A 64 -5.55 -9.80 3.76
CA GLY A 64 -6.89 -9.55 3.21
C GLY A 64 -6.98 -8.30 2.33
N PHE A 65 -5.85 -7.90 1.73
CA PHE A 65 -5.86 -6.91 0.65
C PHE A 65 -5.94 -7.60 -0.71
N THR A 66 -6.50 -6.90 -1.69
CA THR A 66 -6.66 -7.37 -3.07
C THR A 66 -6.15 -6.33 -4.04
N LYS A 67 -5.56 -6.79 -5.15
CA LYS A 67 -5.12 -5.95 -6.26
C LYS A 67 -6.32 -5.32 -6.96
N VAL A 68 -6.31 -4.00 -7.13
CA VAL A 68 -7.42 -3.27 -7.77
C VAL A 68 -7.00 -2.43 -8.99
N LYS A 69 -5.76 -1.95 -9.05
CA LYS A 69 -5.30 -1.15 -10.20
C LYS A 69 -3.77 -1.16 -10.30
N GLU A 70 -3.26 -1.35 -11.51
CA GLU A 70 -1.85 -1.09 -11.83
C GLU A 70 -1.71 0.36 -12.26
N LEU A 71 -0.71 1.05 -11.71
CA LEU A 71 -0.39 2.42 -12.10
C LEU A 71 0.86 2.40 -12.98
N PRO A 72 0.73 2.76 -14.27
CA PRO A 72 1.89 2.86 -15.15
C PRO A 72 2.79 4.00 -14.67
N VAL A 73 4.07 3.81 -14.93
CA VAL A 73 5.19 4.59 -14.43
C VAL A 73 5.01 6.10 -14.59
N ARG A 74 4.91 6.83 -13.46
CA ARG A 74 5.07 8.30 -13.35
C ARG A 74 5.44 8.71 -11.91
N GLU A 75 6.50 8.18 -11.31
CA GLU A 75 7.04 8.75 -10.07
C GLU A 75 8.11 9.79 -10.41
N LEU A 76 7.84 11.05 -10.07
CA LEU A 76 8.87 12.09 -10.04
C LEU A 76 9.50 12.06 -8.65
N HIS A 77 10.38 11.09 -8.40
CA HIS A 77 11.22 11.14 -7.21
C HIS A 77 12.29 12.19 -7.46
N VAL A 78 12.17 13.37 -6.84
CA VAL A 78 13.24 14.38 -6.88
C VAL A 78 14.39 13.86 -6.01
N HIS A 79 15.16 12.92 -6.54
CA HIS A 79 16.43 12.52 -5.97
C HIS A 79 17.48 13.50 -6.46
N LEU A 80 18.22 14.13 -5.56
CA LEU A 80 19.49 14.75 -5.95
C LEU A 80 20.35 13.66 -6.59
N PRO A 81 21.02 13.92 -7.73
CA PRO A 81 21.77 12.90 -8.44
C PRO A 81 22.84 12.30 -7.51
N ASN A 82 22.81 10.98 -7.35
CA ASN A 82 23.83 10.24 -6.61
C ASN A 82 24.75 9.56 -7.63
N PRO A 83 25.99 10.05 -7.83
CA PRO A 83 26.88 9.59 -8.89
C PRO A 83 27.38 8.14 -8.71
N HIS A 84 27.03 7.46 -7.61
CA HIS A 84 27.40 6.06 -7.33
C HIS A 84 26.24 5.08 -7.54
N ARG A 85 25.03 5.57 -7.82
CA ARG A 85 23.92 4.74 -8.28
C ARG A 85 23.82 4.96 -9.78
N GLY A 86 24.03 3.92 -10.57
CA GLY A 86 23.79 3.98 -12.02
C GLY A 86 22.41 4.55 -12.27
N ASP A 87 22.37 5.59 -13.10
CA ASP A 87 21.18 6.32 -13.51
C ASP A 87 20.30 5.41 -14.39
N ASP A 88 19.66 4.42 -13.78
CA ASP A 88 18.53 3.73 -14.36
C ASP A 88 17.30 4.34 -13.71
N HIS A 89 16.65 5.20 -14.48
CA HIS A 89 15.55 6.05 -14.07
C HIS A 89 14.53 5.28 -13.23
N ASP A 90 14.04 5.95 -12.18
CA ASP A 90 13.05 5.51 -11.18
C ASP A 90 11.66 5.27 -11.81
N LEU A 91 11.64 4.43 -12.84
CA LEU A 91 10.49 4.06 -13.63
C LEU A 91 9.78 2.88 -12.95
N ARG A 92 9.38 3.05 -11.69
CA ARG A 92 8.79 1.98 -10.91
C ARG A 92 7.26 2.06 -10.97
N SER A 93 6.65 0.99 -11.48
CA SER A 93 5.19 0.87 -11.53
C SER A 93 4.65 0.50 -10.15
N LYS A 94 3.51 1.11 -9.80
CA LYS A 94 2.82 0.87 -8.53
C LYS A 94 1.63 -0.05 -8.73
N LEU A 95 1.22 -0.67 -7.63
CA LEU A 95 0.04 -1.52 -7.56
C LEU A 95 -0.85 -1.07 -6.43
N ILE A 96 -2.07 -0.65 -6.74
CA ILE A 96 -3.07 -0.31 -5.74
C ILE A 96 -3.67 -1.60 -5.21
N LEU A 97 -3.57 -1.76 -3.89
CA LEU A 97 -4.23 -2.79 -3.12
C LEU A 97 -5.32 -2.16 -2.25
N ARG A 98 -6.46 -2.85 -2.13
CA ARG A 98 -7.58 -2.46 -1.26
C ARG A 98 -7.94 -3.58 -0.30
N ASP A 99 -8.23 -3.25 0.94
CA ASP A 99 -8.73 -4.20 1.92
C ASP A 99 -10.13 -4.76 1.58
N HIS A 100 -10.48 -5.93 2.13
CA HIS A 100 -11.85 -6.43 2.09
C HIS A 100 -12.74 -5.62 3.03
N SER A 101 -13.44 -4.62 2.48
CA SER A 101 -14.50 -3.88 3.17
C SER A 101 -15.89 -4.40 2.78
N THR A 102 -16.80 -4.45 3.74
CA THR A 102 -18.15 -5.04 3.61
C THR A 102 -19.19 -4.09 2.99
N ARG A 103 -18.84 -2.81 2.76
CA ARG A 103 -19.73 -1.87 2.06
C ARG A 103 -19.42 -1.88 0.56
N LYS A 104 -20.41 -2.33 -0.23
CA LYS A 104 -20.31 -2.48 -1.69
C LYS A 104 -20.05 -1.15 -2.40
N LEU A 105 -18.91 -1.09 -3.07
CA LEU A 105 -18.61 -0.46 -4.37
C LEU A 105 -19.42 0.79 -4.76
N ILE A 106 -18.78 1.95 -4.62
CA ILE A 106 -18.92 3.06 -5.57
C ILE A 106 -17.68 3.06 -6.47
N ASN A 107 -17.93 3.13 -7.77
CA ASN A 107 -16.95 3.10 -8.87
C ASN A 107 -15.87 4.16 -8.70
N PHE A 108 -14.62 3.76 -8.92
CA PHE A 108 -13.51 4.68 -9.08
C PHE A 108 -13.63 5.34 -10.46
N TYR A 109 -14.09 6.59 -10.50
CA TYR A 109 -13.68 7.51 -11.57
C TYR A 109 -12.54 8.36 -11.00
N LEU A 110 -11.33 8.10 -11.50
CA LEU A 110 -10.16 8.98 -11.48
C LEU A 110 -9.69 9.10 -12.93
#